data_AF-A0A9X6QNB4-F1
#
_entry.id   AF-A0A9X6QNB4-F1
#
_cell.length_a   1.000
_cell.length_b   1.000
_cell.length_c   1.000
_cell.angle_alpha   90.00
_cell.angle_beta   90.00
_cell.angle_gamma   90.00
#
_symmetry.space_group_name_H-M   'P 1'
#
loop_
_entity.id
_entity.type
_entity.pdbx_description
1 polymer ?
#
loop_
_entity_poly.entity_id
_entity_poly.type
_entity_poly.pdbx_seq_one_letter_code
_entity_poly.pdbx_strand_id
1 'polypeptide(L)'
;MIGICIGLSVVLIACLCIRAFAFQTEKLEKGTYDSYGFYLMTLTVGCVYISNRFLDQERVQQIIILLSATFVTGLAVACIGKQFLYDYKHKKIPFRRK
;
A
#
# COMPACT_ATOMS: atom_id res chain seq x y z
N MET A 1 21.09 -3.01 0.01
CA MET A 1 20.92 -1.97 1.06
C MET A 1 19.76 -1.03 0.76
N ILE A 2 19.74 -0.36 -0.41
CA ILE A 2 18.68 0.59 -0.79
C ILE A 2 17.26 -0.03 -0.75
N GLY A 3 17.09 -1.23 -1.29
CA GLY A 3 15.78 -1.91 -1.27
C GLY A 3 15.25 -2.23 0.14
N ILE A 4 16.14 -2.47 1.11
CA ILE A 4 15.75 -2.71 2.51
C ILE A 4 15.26 -1.41 3.15
N CYS A 5 15.94 -0.29 2.88
CA CYS A 5 15.51 1.03 3.35
C CYS A 5 14.14 1.43 2.80
N ILE A 6 13.88 1.15 1.52
CA ILE A 6 12.57 1.38 0.89
C ILE A 6 11.50 0.46 1.49
N GLY A 7 11.81 -0.81 1.70
CA GLY A 7 10.88 -1.74 2.36
C GLY A 7 10.51 -1.27 3.78
N LEU A 8 11.50 -0.85 4.58
CA LEU A 8 11.28 -0.35 5.93
C LEU A 8 10.49 0.96 5.96
N SER A 9 10.72 1.87 5.01
CA SER A 9 9.94 3.11 4.92
C SER A 9 8.49 2.84 4.56
N VAL A 10 8.22 1.91 3.64
CA VAL A 10 6.85 1.47 3.31
C VAL A 10 6.15 0.87 4.54
N VAL A 11 6.83 0.03 5.32
CA VAL A 11 6.26 -0.55 6.55
C VAL A 11 5.96 0.52 7.60
N LEU A 12 6.87 1.48 7.79
CA LEU A 12 6.66 2.61 8.70
C LEU A 12 5.47 3.47 8.28
N ILE A 13 5.38 3.83 6.99
CA ILE A 13 4.25 4.58 6.43
C ILE A 13 2.96 3.80 6.63
N ALA A 14 2.96 2.49 6.34
CA ALA A 14 1.78 1.66 6.53
C ALA A 14 1.32 1.65 8.00
N CYS A 15 2.26 1.50 8.95
CA CYS A 15 1.97 1.53 10.38
C CYS A 15 1.40 2.89 10.83
N LEU A 16 1.99 3.99 10.36
CA LEU A 16 1.49 5.34 10.62
C LEU A 16 0.09 5.54 10.05
N CYS A 17 -0.17 5.10 8.82
CA CYS A 17 -1.49 5.20 8.19
C CYS A 17 -2.55 4.37 8.92
N ILE A 18 -2.22 3.16 9.37
CA ILE A 18 -3.15 2.32 10.14
C ILE A 18 -3.57 3.01 11.46
N ARG A 19 -2.64 3.72 12.10
CA ARG A 19 -2.85 4.47 13.35
C ARG A 19 -3.56 5.79 13.14
N ALA A 20 -3.18 6.55 12.11
CA ALA A 20 -3.68 7.90 11.85
C ALA A 20 -5.08 7.88 11.22
N PHE A 21 -5.38 6.93 10.34
CA PHE A 21 -6.68 6.84 9.70
C PHE A 21 -7.68 6.06 10.57
N ALA A 22 -8.85 6.66 10.79
CA ALA A 22 -10.03 5.97 11.30
C ALA A 22 -10.68 5.18 10.15
N PHE A 23 -10.26 3.93 9.97
CA PHE A 23 -10.85 3.08 8.93
C PHE A 23 -12.26 2.66 9.36
N GLN A 24 -13.21 2.76 8.43
CA GLN A 24 -14.62 2.46 8.68
C GLN A 24 -14.86 0.95 8.66
N THR A 25 -15.40 0.40 9.74
CA THR A 25 -15.66 -1.04 9.89
C THR A 25 -16.57 -1.60 8.81
N GLU A 26 -17.58 -0.86 8.35
CA GLU A 26 -18.48 -1.28 7.26
C GLU A 26 -17.74 -1.56 5.94
N LYS A 27 -16.72 -0.75 5.63
CA LYS A 27 -15.90 -0.91 4.43
C LYS A 27 -14.87 -2.04 4.58
N LEU A 28 -14.44 -2.35 5.82
CA LEU A 28 -13.66 -3.55 6.08
C LEU A 28 -14.52 -4.81 5.93
N GLU A 29 -15.75 -4.78 6.41
CA GLU A 29 -16.63 -5.95 6.33
C GLU A 29 -16.95 -6.36 4.89
N LYS A 30 -17.09 -5.36 4.01
CA LYS A 30 -17.31 -5.54 2.56
C LYS A 30 -16.04 -5.84 1.76
N GLY A 31 -14.86 -5.88 2.39
CA GLY A 31 -13.59 -6.13 1.67
C GLY A 31 -13.12 -4.99 0.76
N THR A 32 -13.71 -3.80 0.88
CA THR A 32 -13.48 -2.69 -0.07
C THR A 32 -12.06 -2.14 0.05
N TYR A 33 -11.46 -2.20 1.24
CA TYR A 33 -10.08 -1.74 1.45
C TYR A 33 -9.04 -2.62 0.77
N ASP A 34 -9.29 -3.92 0.59
CA ASP A 34 -8.40 -4.78 -0.18
C ASP A 34 -8.39 -4.35 -1.65
N SER A 35 -9.58 -4.14 -2.22
CA SER A 35 -9.73 -3.67 -3.59
C SER A 35 -9.08 -2.31 -3.82
N TYR A 36 -9.21 -1.37 -2.87
CA TYR A 36 -8.52 -0.09 -2.94
C TYR A 36 -6.99 -0.24 -2.86
N GLY A 37 -6.51 -1.12 -1.97
CA GLY A 37 -5.08 -1.43 -1.86
C GLY A 37 -4.52 -1.99 -3.17
N PHE A 38 -5.18 -2.99 -3.76
CA PHE A 38 -4.80 -3.57 -5.05
C PHE A 38 -4.86 -2.57 -6.20
N TYR A 39 -5.89 -1.71 -6.24
CA TYR A 39 -6.00 -0.67 -7.25
C TYR A 39 -4.84 0.33 -7.16
N LEU A 40 -4.54 0.83 -5.95
CA LEU A 40 -3.43 1.74 -5.71
C LEU A 40 -2.08 1.09 -6.05
N MET A 41 -1.90 -0.19 -5.74
CA MET A 41 -0.67 -0.92 -6.06
C MET A 41 -0.48 -1.05 -7.57
N THR A 42 -1.53 -1.43 -8.30
CA THR A 42 -1.51 -1.56 -9.77
C THR A 42 -1.26 -0.21 -10.45
N LEU A 43 -1.95 0.84 -9.98
CA LEU A 43 -1.75 2.20 -10.46
C LEU A 43 -0.32 2.68 -10.23
N THR A 44 0.25 2.42 -9.05
CA THR A 44 1.62 2.82 -8.72
C THR A 44 2.63 2.16 -9.65
N VAL A 45 2.48 0.85 -9.93
CA VAL A 45 3.34 0.14 -10.88
C VAL A 45 3.23 0.74 -12.28
N GLY A 46 2.01 1.02 -12.75
CA GLY A 46 1.77 1.67 -14.04
C GLY A 46 2.40 3.06 -14.13
N CYS A 47 2.21 3.89 -13.11
CA CYS A 47 2.77 5.25 -13.06
C CYS A 47 4.30 5.24 -13.01
N VAL A 48 4.92 4.34 -12.23
CA VAL A 48 6.38 4.21 -12.17
C VAL A 48 6.93 3.72 -13.50
N TYR A 49 6.25 2.76 -14.15
CA TYR A 49 6.67 2.24 -15.45
C TYR A 49 6.63 3.32 -16.54
N ILE A 50 5.52 4.06 -16.65
CA ILE A 50 5.39 5.17 -17.60
C ILE A 50 6.42 6.25 -17.29
N SER A 51 6.56 6.63 -16.02
CA SER A 51 7.52 7.65 -15.61
C SER A 51 8.96 7.28 -15.94
N ASN A 52 9.38 6.04 -15.69
CA ASN A 52 10.71 5.56 -16.07
C ASN A 52 10.91 5.54 -17.59
N ARG A 53 9.85 5.36 -18.38
CA ARG A 53 9.95 5.35 -19.84
C ARG A 53 10.12 6.77 -20.43
N PHE A 54 9.51 7.77 -19.82
CA PHE A 54 9.41 9.14 -20.38
C PHE A 54 10.25 10.20 -19.65
N LEU A 55 10.62 9.99 -18.38
CA LEU A 55 11.25 11.00 -17.50
C LEU A 55 12.61 10.54 -16.96
N ASP A 56 13.28 9.61 -17.65
CA ASP A 56 14.50 8.96 -17.17
C ASP A 56 15.72 9.90 -17.06
N GLN A 57 15.72 11.01 -17.81
CA GLN A 57 16.84 11.96 -17.82
C GLN A 57 16.80 12.98 -16.67
N GLU A 58 15.65 13.17 -16.03
CA GLU A 58 15.44 14.23 -15.02
C GLU A 58 15.51 13.66 -13.60
N ARG A 59 16.69 13.75 -12.97
CA ARG A 59 16.95 13.22 -11.61
C ARG A 59 15.98 13.75 -10.55
N VAL A 60 15.56 15.03 -10.65
CA VAL A 60 14.60 15.62 -9.69
C VAL A 60 13.23 14.95 -9.81
N GLN A 61 12.76 14.71 -11.03
CA GLN A 61 11.47 14.04 -11.26
C GLN A 61 11.52 12.60 -10.78
N GLN A 62 12.60 11.87 -11.05
CA GLN A 62 12.78 10.50 -10.55
C GLN A 62 12.70 10.41 -9.02
N ILE A 63 13.29 11.37 -8.29
CA ILE A 63 13.21 11.40 -6.81
C ILE A 63 11.76 11.65 -6.35
N ILE A 64 11.03 12.56 -7.00
CA ILE A 64 9.62 12.85 -6.70
C ILE A 64 8.75 11.62 -6.98
N ILE A 65 8.98 10.93 -8.09
CA ILE A 65 8.28 9.69 -8.47
C ILE A 65 8.58 8.59 -7.45
N LEU A 66 9.84 8.44 -7.03
CA LEU A 66 10.22 7.45 -6.03
C LEU A 66 9.55 7.72 -4.67
N LEU A 67 9.55 8.97 -4.21
CA LEU A 67 8.91 9.36 -2.95
C LEU A 67 7.40 9.16 -3.00
N SER A 68 6.74 9.61 -4.06
CA SER A 68 5.30 9.44 -4.24
C SER A 68 4.91 7.96 -4.35
N ALA A 69 5.64 7.18 -5.13
CA ALA A 69 5.43 5.73 -5.24
C ALA A 69 5.60 5.05 -3.87
N THR A 70 6.65 5.37 -3.12
CA THR A 70 6.88 4.81 -1.78
C THR A 70 5.72 5.12 -0.84
N PHE A 71 5.20 6.35 -0.86
CA PHE A 71 4.07 6.77 -0.05
C PHE A 71 2.76 6.05 -0.42
N VAL A 72 2.43 6.00 -1.71
CA VAL A 72 1.21 5.31 -2.20
C VAL A 72 1.29 3.82 -1.94
N THR A 73 2.47 3.21 -2.08
CA THR A 73 2.68 1.80 -1.75
C THR A 73 2.47 1.56 -0.26
N GLY A 74 2.96 2.45 0.61
CA GLY A 74 2.68 2.41 2.05
C GLY A 74 1.20 2.49 2.38
N LEU A 75 0.44 3.35 1.69
CA LEU A 75 -1.02 3.43 1.82
C LEU A 75 -1.72 2.14 1.37
N ALA A 76 -1.31 1.57 0.22
CA ALA A 76 -1.85 0.32 -0.27
C ALA A 76 -1.63 -0.82 0.73
N VAL A 77 -0.40 -0.94 1.26
CA VAL A 77 -0.05 -1.92 2.30
C VAL A 77 -0.83 -1.68 3.59
N ALA A 78 -1.09 -0.42 3.98
CA ALA A 78 -1.93 -0.12 5.14
C ALA A 78 -3.36 -0.64 4.97
N CYS A 79 -3.95 -0.43 3.79
CA CYS A 79 -5.31 -0.88 3.48
C CYS A 79 -5.41 -2.42 3.50
N ILE A 80 -4.52 -3.10 2.78
CA ILE A 80 -4.47 -4.57 2.72
C ILE A 80 -4.16 -5.15 4.11
N GLY A 81 -3.17 -4.58 4.81
CA GLY A 81 -2.75 -5.06 6.13
C GLY A 81 -3.85 -4.90 7.18
N LYS A 82 -4.61 -3.79 7.16
CA LYS A 82 -5.72 -3.59 8.09
C LYS A 82 -6.91 -4.50 7.77
N GLN A 83 -7.19 -4.71 6.49
CA GLN A 83 -8.17 -5.68 6.04
C GLN A 83 -7.82 -7.09 6.52
N PHE A 84 -6.57 -7.51 6.29
CA PHE A 84 -6.06 -8.81 6.73
C PHE A 84 -6.15 -8.98 8.25
N LEU A 85 -5.80 -7.96 9.03
CA LEU A 85 -5.89 -7.99 10.49
C LEU A 85 -7.36 -8.10 10.97
N TYR A 86 -8.28 -7.45 10.28
CA TYR A 86 -9.72 -7.57 10.56
C TYR A 86 -10.24 -8.97 10.22
N ASP A 87 -9.90 -9.52 9.06
CA ASP A 87 -10.30 -10.87 8.64
C ASP A 87 -9.71 -11.94 9.56
N TYR A 88 -8.49 -11.73 10.06
CA TYR A 88 -7.85 -12.59 11.07
C TYR A 88 -8.63 -12.60 12.39
N LYS A 89 -9.04 -11.41 12.87
CA LYS A 89 -9.84 -11.27 14.10
C LYS A 89 -11.24 -11.87 13.95
N HIS A 90 -11.87 -11.72 12.79
CA HIS A 90 -13.22 -12.21 12.53
C HIS A 90 -13.28 -13.63 11.98
N LYS A 91 -12.16 -14.37 11.96
CA LYS A 91 -12.04 -15.74 11.43
C LYS A 91 -12.60 -15.89 10.00
N LYS A 92 -12.59 -14.81 9.21
CA LYS A 92 -13.04 -14.82 7.81
C LYS A 92 -11.99 -15.42 6.87
N ILE A 93 -10.75 -15.60 7.35
CA ILE A 93 -9.69 -16.27 6.59
C ILE A 93 -10.07 -17.75 6.40
N PRO A 94 -10.23 -18.23 5.16
CA PRO A 94 -10.72 -19.58 4.88
C PRO A 94 -9.85 -20.69 5.49
N PHE A 95 -8.57 -20.43 5.72
CA PHE A 95 -7.63 -21.36 6.37
C PHE A 95 -7.87 -21.58 7.87
N ARG A 96 -8.79 -20.84 8.52
CA ARG A 96 -9.07 -20.95 9.97
C ARG A 96 -10.48 -21.48 10.27
N ARG A 97 -11.22 -22.00 9.29
CA ARG A 97 -12.43 -22.81 9.54
C ARG A 97 -12.01 -24.22 10.01
N LYS A 98 -11.61 -24.33 11.27
CA LYS A 98 -11.64 -25.57 12.05
C LYS A 98 -12.25 -25.26 13.40
#